data_AF-A0A7S1LQ54-F1
#
_entry.id   AF-A0A7S1LQ54-F1
#
_cell.length_a   1.000
_cell.length_b   1.000
_cell.length_c   1.000
_cell.angle_alpha   90.00
_cell.angle_beta   90.00
_cell.angle_gamma   90.00
#
_symmetry.space_group_name_H-M   'P 1'
#
loop_
_entity.id
_entity.type
_entity.pdbx_description
1 polymer ?
#
loop_
_entity_poly.entity_id
_entity_poly.type
_entity_poly.pdbx_seq_one_letter_code
_entity_poly.pdbx_strand_id
1 'polypeptide(L)'
;ATAPGAFPRVGSGAHGPFVESGPLSSTTLSVASPTTNGTAASRPVVAMSPVPPSAAAPDDDDELDLGDDALDDDARRRAREAELLYTALAVQQGRHRSAHCFSGERACGWVTKPPTVTSAIRRAVTGSKWVRQFLWLDALGQRDARLHYGAKDGDVHRSIPLVAITNVTPMTPEELKAAGCPTATIDSGFTVATSDGGRTVQFAAEGEDVRDGWVAAIAQRARHARLVADDDSIDSF
;
A
#
# COMPACT_ATOMS: atom_id res chain seq x y z
N ALA A 1 22.83 17.14 59.25
CA ALA A 1 21.82 17.98 59.91
C ALA A 1 20.72 18.27 58.90
N THR A 2 19.49 17.82 59.22
CA THR A 2 18.17 18.44 58.97
C THR A 2 17.87 19.00 57.56
N ALA A 3 16.76 18.73 56.87
CA ALA A 3 15.64 17.78 56.84
C ALA A 3 14.81 18.18 55.58
N PRO A 4 13.88 17.34 55.08
CA PRO A 4 13.27 17.47 53.76
C PRO A 4 11.96 18.28 53.76
N GLY A 5 11.62 18.87 52.60
CA GLY A 5 10.33 19.54 52.36
C GLY A 5 9.35 18.66 51.60
N ALA A 6 8.34 18.17 52.32
CA ALA A 6 7.10 17.58 51.80
C ALA A 6 5.97 18.62 51.85
N PHE A 7 4.99 18.59 50.92
CA PHE A 7 3.58 19.04 51.03
C PHE A 7 2.84 18.75 49.69
N PRO A 8 1.49 18.76 49.60
CA PRO A 8 0.59 17.68 50.03
C PRO A 8 -0.38 17.16 48.92
N ARG A 9 -1.03 16.03 49.22
CA ARG A 9 -2.22 15.47 48.54
C ARG A 9 -3.48 16.25 48.93
N VAL A 10 -4.29 16.72 47.97
CA VAL A 10 -5.76 16.97 48.03
C VAL A 10 -6.26 17.01 46.57
N GLY A 11 -7.38 16.42 46.12
CA GLY A 11 -8.43 15.71 46.82
C GLY A 11 -9.37 14.98 45.86
N SER A 12 -10.15 14.07 46.46
CA SER A 12 -11.32 13.42 45.90
C SER A 12 -12.42 14.44 45.63
N GLY A 13 -13.01 14.38 44.42
CA GLY A 13 -14.30 14.96 44.11
C GLY A 13 -15.21 13.86 43.59
N ALA A 14 -16.18 13.47 44.41
CA ALA A 14 -17.19 12.47 44.11
C ALA A 14 -18.47 13.13 43.56
N HIS A 15 -19.26 12.30 42.88
CA HIS A 15 -20.70 12.42 42.62
C HIS A 15 -21.23 13.45 41.61
N GLY A 16 -21.88 12.89 40.59
CA GLY A 16 -23.03 13.46 39.87
C GLY A 16 -23.65 12.39 38.98
N PRO A 17 -24.87 11.88 39.27
CA PRO A 17 -25.56 10.91 38.43
C PRO A 17 -26.53 11.59 37.45
N PHE A 18 -26.94 10.81 36.45
CA PHE A 18 -28.28 10.86 35.84
C PHE A 18 -28.60 12.00 34.84
N VAL A 19 -28.63 11.66 33.54
CA VAL A 19 -29.67 12.13 32.61
C VAL A 19 -30.01 11.00 31.61
N GLU A 20 -31.15 10.39 31.89
CA GLU A 20 -32.25 10.00 31.01
C GLU A 20 -32.08 9.91 29.47
N SER A 21 -32.40 8.71 29.01
CA SER A 21 -32.95 8.22 27.75
C SER A 21 -33.54 9.21 26.72
N GLY A 22 -33.22 8.94 25.45
CA GLY A 22 -34.07 9.30 24.31
C GLY A 22 -33.77 8.40 23.10
N PRO A 23 -34.70 7.55 22.63
CA PRO A 23 -34.54 6.78 21.40
C PRO A 23 -34.85 7.66 20.18
N LEU A 24 -33.87 7.88 19.30
CA LEU A 24 -34.09 8.53 18.01
C LEU A 24 -34.38 7.48 16.94
N SER A 25 -35.65 7.43 16.55
CA SER A 25 -36.26 7.00 15.30
C SER A 25 -35.33 6.42 14.23
N SER A 26 -35.45 5.12 13.98
CA SER A 26 -34.93 4.49 12.76
C SER A 26 -35.86 4.80 11.58
N THR A 27 -35.39 5.64 10.67
CA THR A 27 -35.98 5.81 9.34
C THR A 27 -35.50 4.67 8.45
N THR A 28 -36.39 3.72 8.16
CA THR A 28 -36.19 2.68 7.13
C THR A 28 -36.35 3.32 5.75
N LEU A 29 -35.24 3.51 5.03
CA LEU A 29 -35.26 3.82 3.60
C LEU A 29 -35.21 2.50 2.81
N SER A 30 -36.34 2.15 2.21
CA SER A 30 -36.44 1.15 1.16
C SER A 30 -35.69 1.64 -0.08
N VAL A 31 -34.69 0.88 -0.53
CA VAL A 31 -34.07 1.08 -1.85
C VAL A 31 -34.47 -0.07 -2.74
N ALA A 32 -35.17 0.29 -3.82
CA ALA A 32 -35.62 -0.59 -4.87
C ALA A 32 -34.45 -1.20 -5.65
N SER A 33 -34.58 -2.48 -5.98
CA SER A 33 -33.70 -3.21 -6.88
C SER A 33 -33.74 -2.63 -8.29
N PRO A 34 -32.61 -2.29 -8.94
CA PRO A 34 -32.60 -2.05 -10.36
C PRO A 34 -32.50 -3.39 -11.11
N THR A 35 -33.56 -3.67 -11.87
CA THR A 35 -33.65 -4.72 -12.89
C THR A 35 -32.57 -4.52 -13.95
N THR A 36 -31.68 -5.49 -14.11
CA THR A 36 -30.69 -5.55 -15.19
C THR A 36 -31.38 -5.79 -16.52
N ASN A 37 -31.50 -4.73 -17.34
CA ASN A 37 -31.80 -4.87 -18.76
C ASN A 37 -30.52 -5.27 -19.50
N GLY A 38 -30.59 -6.44 -20.15
CA GLY A 38 -29.57 -6.92 -21.06
C GLY A 38 -29.42 -5.99 -22.26
N THR A 39 -28.17 -5.72 -22.64
CA THR A 39 -27.84 -5.21 -23.95
C THR A 39 -26.66 -6.02 -24.45
N ALA A 40 -26.96 -6.94 -25.37
CA ALA A 40 -25.97 -7.65 -26.15
C ALA A 40 -25.24 -6.64 -27.04
N ALA A 41 -23.97 -6.36 -26.72
CA ALA A 41 -23.09 -5.60 -27.58
C ALA A 41 -22.53 -6.53 -28.66
N SER A 42 -23.04 -6.34 -29.88
CA SER A 42 -22.54 -6.95 -31.10
C SER A 42 -21.05 -6.67 -31.31
N ARG A 43 -20.31 -7.73 -31.64
CA ARG A 43 -18.88 -7.70 -31.97
C ARG A 43 -18.69 -6.97 -33.32
N PRO A 44 -17.78 -5.98 -33.43
CA PRO A 44 -17.37 -5.48 -34.73
C PRO A 44 -16.50 -6.52 -35.44
N VAL A 45 -16.90 -6.88 -36.65
CA VAL A 45 -16.12 -7.70 -37.59
C VAL A 45 -14.97 -6.85 -38.10
N VAL A 46 -13.74 -7.19 -37.71
CA VAL A 46 -12.53 -6.58 -38.25
C VAL A 46 -12.29 -7.18 -39.64
N ALA A 47 -12.33 -6.32 -40.65
CA ALA A 47 -12.02 -6.68 -42.03
C ALA A 47 -10.56 -7.12 -42.15
N MET A 48 -10.33 -8.29 -42.74
CA MET A 48 -8.99 -8.78 -43.10
C MET A 48 -8.47 -7.96 -44.29
N SER A 49 -7.38 -7.22 -44.07
CA SER A 49 -6.63 -6.59 -45.17
C SER A 49 -5.75 -7.63 -45.88
N PRO A 50 -5.57 -7.52 -47.21
CA PRO A 50 -4.83 -8.49 -48.01
C PRO A 50 -3.33 -8.44 -47.78
N VAL A 51 -2.72 -9.62 -47.85
CA VAL A 51 -1.28 -9.90 -47.80
C VAL A 51 -0.57 -9.26 -49.00
N PRO A 52 0.47 -8.42 -48.80
CA PRO A 52 1.33 -7.98 -49.90
C PRO A 52 2.32 -9.11 -50.30
N PRO A 53 2.65 -9.23 -51.60
CA PRO A 53 3.59 -10.23 -52.09
C PRO A 53 5.04 -9.93 -51.69
N SER A 54 5.76 -11.01 -51.34
CA SER A 54 7.21 -11.05 -51.13
C SER A 54 7.99 -10.32 -52.21
N ALA A 55 8.85 -9.39 -51.79
CA ALA A 55 9.91 -8.84 -52.62
C ALA A 55 11.27 -9.18 -51.99
N ALA A 56 12.10 -9.77 -52.85
CA ALA A 56 13.51 -10.12 -52.79
C ALA A 56 14.37 -9.62 -51.61
N ALA A 57 15.16 -10.56 -51.07
CA ALA A 57 16.30 -10.31 -50.20
C ALA A 57 17.45 -9.63 -50.96
N PRO A 58 18.08 -8.60 -50.37
CA PRO A 58 19.49 -8.29 -50.61
C PRO A 58 20.37 -9.07 -49.63
N ASP A 59 21.30 -9.84 -50.19
CA ASP A 59 22.47 -10.37 -49.51
C ASP A 59 23.46 -9.21 -49.31
N ASP A 60 23.59 -8.73 -48.07
CA ASP A 60 24.68 -7.85 -47.64
C ASP A 60 25.26 -8.45 -46.34
N ASP A 61 26.29 -9.29 -46.53
CA ASP A 61 27.19 -9.79 -45.49
C ASP A 61 28.10 -8.66 -45.00
N ASP A 62 27.58 -7.78 -44.14
CA ASP A 62 28.41 -6.96 -43.26
C ASP A 62 28.38 -7.61 -41.86
N GLU A 63 29.41 -8.41 -41.54
CA GLU A 63 29.71 -8.82 -40.17
C GLU A 63 30.06 -7.58 -39.34
N LEU A 64 29.03 -6.92 -38.83
CA LEU A 64 29.17 -6.01 -37.71
C LEU A 64 29.35 -6.87 -36.47
N ASP A 65 30.58 -6.87 -35.93
CA ASP A 65 30.94 -7.31 -34.58
C ASP A 65 30.18 -6.45 -33.55
N LEU A 66 28.88 -6.73 -33.43
CA LEU A 66 28.01 -6.20 -32.40
C LEU A 66 28.27 -7.03 -31.16
N GLY A 67 29.25 -6.59 -30.38
CA GLY A 67 29.58 -7.16 -29.09
C GLY A 67 28.32 -7.51 -28.30
N ASP A 68 28.32 -8.72 -27.75
CA ASP A 68 27.24 -9.37 -27.00
C ASP A 68 26.60 -8.48 -25.91
N ASP A 69 27.28 -7.41 -25.49
CA ASP A 69 26.83 -6.45 -24.49
C ASP A 69 25.59 -5.62 -24.92
N ALA A 70 25.35 -5.41 -26.22
CA ALA A 70 24.24 -4.56 -26.69
C ALA A 70 22.86 -5.24 -26.60
N LEU A 71 22.82 -6.58 -26.62
CA LEU A 71 21.56 -7.34 -26.52
C LEU A 71 21.00 -7.37 -25.10
N ASP A 72 21.88 -7.30 -24.09
CA ASP A 72 21.50 -7.33 -22.67
C ASP A 72 20.86 -6.01 -22.23
N ASP A 73 21.32 -4.88 -22.77
CA ASP A 73 20.74 -3.56 -22.50
C ASP A 73 19.32 -3.40 -23.07
N ASP A 74 19.05 -3.96 -24.25
CA ASP A 74 17.72 -3.90 -24.86
C ASP A 74 16.71 -4.81 -24.13
N ALA A 75 17.16 -5.96 -23.63
CA ALA A 75 16.36 -6.84 -22.77
C ALA A 75 16.04 -6.16 -21.42
N ARG A 76 17.03 -5.52 -20.79
CA ARG A 76 16.83 -4.73 -19.56
C ARG A 76 15.89 -3.55 -19.77
N ARG A 77 15.99 -2.85 -20.91
CA ARG A 77 15.08 -1.75 -21.26
C ARG A 77 13.64 -2.24 -21.42
N ARG A 78 13.41 -3.33 -22.18
CA ARG A 78 12.05 -3.91 -22.33
C ARG A 78 11.48 -4.41 -21.01
N ALA A 79 12.30 -4.99 -20.12
CA ALA A 79 11.86 -5.42 -18.80
C ALA A 79 11.38 -4.23 -17.95
N ARG A 80 12.11 -3.10 -17.97
CA ARG A 80 11.70 -1.86 -17.30
C ARG A 80 10.40 -1.28 -17.88
N GLU A 81 10.26 -1.27 -19.20
CA GLU A 81 9.04 -0.78 -19.86
C GLU A 81 7.81 -1.64 -19.54
N ALA A 82 7.97 -2.97 -19.55
CA ALA A 82 6.90 -3.90 -19.16
C ALA A 82 6.49 -3.72 -17.69
N GLU A 83 7.45 -3.47 -16.80
CA GLU A 83 7.19 -3.22 -15.38
C GLU A 83 6.42 -1.90 -15.16
N LEU A 84 6.78 -0.84 -15.89
CA LEU A 84 6.07 0.44 -15.86
C LEU A 84 4.62 0.29 -16.36
N LEU A 85 4.39 -0.49 -17.42
CA LEU A 85 3.07 -0.75 -17.97
C LEU A 85 2.20 -1.60 -17.03
N TYR A 86 2.76 -2.63 -16.40
CA TYR A 86 2.04 -3.43 -15.40
C TYR A 86 1.61 -2.58 -14.20
N THR A 87 2.51 -1.69 -13.75
CA THR A 87 2.21 -0.72 -12.70
C THR A 87 1.08 0.21 -13.14
N ALA A 88 1.16 0.80 -14.34
CA ALA A 88 0.11 1.70 -14.86
C ALA A 88 -1.26 1.02 -14.98
N LEU A 89 -1.31 -0.27 -15.33
CA LEU A 89 -2.55 -1.06 -15.41
C LEU A 89 -3.18 -1.33 -14.04
N ALA A 90 -2.36 -1.69 -13.03
CA ALA A 90 -2.85 -1.86 -11.66
C ALA A 90 -3.45 -0.55 -11.10
N VAL A 91 -2.88 0.59 -11.50
CA VAL A 91 -3.32 1.93 -11.10
C VAL A 91 -4.63 2.32 -11.77
N GLN A 92 -4.82 1.94 -13.04
CA GLN A 92 -6.02 2.27 -13.80
C GLN A 92 -7.25 1.49 -13.32
N GLN A 93 -7.06 0.28 -12.80
CA GLN A 93 -8.15 -0.54 -12.25
C GLN A 93 -8.65 -0.05 -10.88
N GLY A 94 -7.88 0.76 -10.14
CA GLY A 94 -8.27 1.35 -8.86
C GLY A 94 -8.99 2.71 -8.94
N ARG A 95 -9.39 3.19 -10.13
CA ARG A 95 -9.98 4.52 -10.33
C ARG A 95 -11.45 4.62 -9.91
N HIS A 96 -11.75 4.46 -8.62
CA HIS A 96 -13.01 4.94 -8.05
C HIS A 96 -12.82 5.52 -6.64
N ARG A 97 -12.73 6.86 -6.57
CA ARG A 97 -13.18 7.74 -5.46
C ARG A 97 -12.37 7.91 -4.16
N SER A 98 -11.13 7.46 -4.06
CA SER A 98 -10.28 7.82 -2.91
C SER A 98 -8.94 8.39 -3.38
N ALA A 99 -8.41 9.35 -2.62
CA ALA A 99 -7.22 10.17 -2.95
C ALA A 99 -5.91 9.36 -2.88
N HIS A 100 -5.88 8.22 -3.58
CA HIS A 100 -4.72 7.37 -3.69
C HIS A 100 -4.01 7.72 -4.99
N CYS A 101 -2.83 8.31 -4.85
CA CYS A 101 -1.92 8.45 -5.97
C CYS A 101 -1.10 7.18 -6.01
N PHE A 102 -1.27 6.34 -7.03
CA PHE A 102 -0.30 5.31 -7.36
C PHE A 102 0.33 5.71 -8.69
N SER A 103 0.96 6.88 -8.79
CA SER A 103 1.72 7.19 -10.00
C SER A 103 3.05 6.45 -9.95
N GLY A 104 3.62 6.12 -11.11
CA GLY A 104 4.93 5.46 -11.19
C GLY A 104 6.02 6.19 -10.38
N GLU A 105 5.85 7.49 -10.15
CA GLU A 105 6.76 8.32 -9.36
C GLU A 105 6.51 8.25 -7.86
N ARG A 106 5.26 8.18 -7.37
CA ARG A 106 4.98 8.15 -5.92
C ARG A 106 3.66 7.43 -5.63
N ALA A 107 3.68 6.54 -4.65
CA ALA A 107 2.48 5.94 -4.11
C ALA A 107 2.12 6.62 -2.78
N CYS A 108 0.90 7.14 -2.62
CA CYS A 108 0.47 7.88 -1.45
C CYS A 108 -1.02 7.66 -1.13
N GLY A 109 -1.40 7.75 0.15
CA GLY A 109 -2.80 7.67 0.54
C GLY A 109 -3.03 7.50 2.04
N TRP A 110 -4.29 7.61 2.44
CA TRP A 110 -4.70 7.41 3.83
C TRP A 110 -4.90 5.93 4.14
N VAL A 111 -4.41 5.51 5.30
CA VAL A 111 -4.62 4.18 5.89
C VAL A 111 -4.96 4.33 7.36
N THR A 112 -5.46 3.28 7.97
CA THR A 112 -5.69 3.23 9.41
C THR A 112 -4.72 2.25 10.04
N LYS A 113 -4.07 2.65 11.13
CA LYS A 113 -3.04 1.86 11.81
C LYS A 113 -3.44 1.65 13.28
N PRO A 114 -3.22 0.46 13.86
CA PRO A 114 -3.43 0.27 15.29
C PRO A 114 -2.44 1.14 16.09
N PRO A 115 -2.84 1.61 17.27
CA PRO A 115 -1.99 2.42 18.12
C PRO A 115 -0.77 1.60 18.53
N THR A 116 0.40 2.24 18.60
CA THR A 116 1.65 1.60 19.03
C THR A 116 1.62 1.40 20.55
N VAL A 117 0.78 0.50 21.04
CA VAL A 117 0.67 0.21 22.48
C VAL A 117 1.39 -1.09 22.78
N THR A 118 2.44 -0.98 23.59
CA THR A 118 3.38 -2.05 23.99
C THR A 118 2.77 -3.18 24.82
N SER A 119 1.48 -3.14 25.17
CA SER A 119 0.82 -4.24 25.88
C SER A 119 -0.62 -4.47 25.41
N ALA A 120 -1.00 -5.76 25.28
CA ALA A 120 -2.37 -6.17 24.95
C ALA A 120 -3.39 -5.72 26.00
N ILE A 121 -2.97 -5.65 27.28
CA ILE A 121 -3.80 -5.25 28.42
C ILE A 121 -4.24 -3.77 28.30
N ARG A 122 -3.35 -2.86 27.88
CA ARG A 122 -3.74 -1.45 27.68
C ARG A 122 -4.67 -1.28 26.48
N ARG A 123 -4.51 -2.09 25.42
CA ARG A 123 -5.39 -2.08 24.24
C ARG A 123 -6.85 -2.37 24.58
N ALA A 124 -7.12 -3.29 25.50
CA ALA A 124 -8.47 -3.66 25.92
C ALA A 124 -9.19 -2.56 26.72
N VAL A 125 -8.47 -1.72 27.48
CA VAL A 125 -9.08 -0.75 28.41
C VAL A 125 -9.30 0.62 27.78
N THR A 126 -8.44 1.07 26.85
CA THR A 126 -8.54 2.43 26.28
C THR A 126 -9.43 2.53 25.04
N GLY A 127 -10.04 1.43 24.61
CA GLY A 127 -10.62 1.31 23.28
C GLY A 127 -9.51 1.30 22.22
N SER A 128 -9.55 0.34 21.31
CA SER A 128 -8.62 0.24 20.20
C SER A 128 -8.85 1.38 19.22
N LYS A 129 -8.37 2.59 19.53
CA LYS A 129 -8.42 3.72 18.60
C LYS A 129 -7.35 3.51 17.54
N TRP A 130 -7.71 2.72 16.54
CA TRP A 130 -7.04 2.74 15.25
C TRP A 130 -7.00 4.19 14.75
N VAL A 131 -5.81 4.65 14.36
CA VAL A 131 -5.55 6.04 13.99
C VAL A 131 -5.36 6.13 12.49
N ARG A 132 -6.05 7.08 11.87
CA ARG A 132 -5.84 7.38 10.45
C ARG A 132 -4.47 8.03 10.27
N GLN A 133 -3.69 7.50 9.35
CA GLN A 133 -2.34 7.94 9.02
C GLN A 133 -2.18 8.08 7.51
N PHE A 134 -1.37 9.04 7.10
CA PHE A 134 -0.94 9.18 5.73
C PHE A 134 0.25 8.25 5.50
N LEU A 135 0.17 7.41 4.46
CA LEU A 135 1.18 6.43 4.05
C LEU A 135 1.71 6.85 2.68
N TRP A 136 3.02 6.82 2.47
CA TRP A 136 3.61 7.05 1.15
C TRP A 136 4.91 6.29 0.96
N LEU A 137 5.20 5.97 -0.30
CA LEU A 137 6.43 5.34 -0.77
C LEU A 137 7.28 6.38 -1.49
N ASP A 138 8.57 6.38 -1.21
CA ASP A 138 9.55 7.13 -2.00
C ASP A 138 9.59 6.66 -3.45
N ALA A 139 10.08 7.55 -4.32
CA ALA A 139 10.12 7.30 -5.75
C ALA A 139 10.97 6.08 -6.12
N LEU A 140 10.54 5.39 -7.19
CA LEU A 140 11.29 4.27 -7.74
C LEU A 140 12.67 4.77 -8.20
N GLY A 141 13.72 3.99 -7.92
CA GLY A 141 15.10 4.33 -8.28
C GLY A 141 15.87 5.14 -7.25
N GLN A 142 15.27 5.56 -6.14
CA GLN A 142 16.04 6.10 -5.02
C GLN A 142 16.78 4.98 -4.29
N ARG A 143 18.09 5.17 -4.07
CA ARG A 143 18.97 4.20 -3.40
C ARG A 143 18.47 3.84 -1.99
N ASP A 144 18.06 4.84 -1.23
CA ASP A 144 17.55 4.70 0.12
C ASP A 144 16.02 4.81 0.19
N ALA A 145 15.31 4.24 -0.79
CA ALA A 145 13.85 4.32 -0.82
C ALA A 145 13.21 3.74 0.47
N ARG A 146 12.22 4.44 1.02
CA ARG A 146 11.53 4.05 2.25
C ARG A 146 10.02 4.10 2.12
N LEU A 147 9.35 3.35 2.99
CA LEU A 147 7.92 3.48 3.29
C LEU A 147 7.77 4.41 4.48
N HIS A 148 7.05 5.52 4.30
CA HIS A 148 6.81 6.53 5.31
C HIS A 148 5.36 6.51 5.76
N TYR A 149 5.14 6.79 7.05
CA TYR A 149 3.79 7.09 7.53
C TYR A 149 3.78 8.09 8.69
N GLY A 150 2.68 8.82 8.81
CA GLY A 150 2.45 9.77 9.91
C GLY A 150 1.07 10.42 9.89
N ALA A 151 0.90 11.54 10.61
CA ALA A 151 -0.42 12.16 10.76
C ALA A 151 -0.91 12.90 9.51
N LYS A 152 0.01 13.37 8.65
CA LYS A 152 -0.26 14.14 7.42
C LYS A 152 0.90 13.98 6.44
N ASP A 153 0.71 14.40 5.19
CA ASP A 153 1.80 14.44 4.21
C ASP A 153 2.93 15.37 4.68
N GLY A 154 4.17 14.90 4.51
CA GLY A 154 5.38 15.56 5.01
C GLY A 154 5.65 15.44 6.52
N ASP A 155 4.71 14.94 7.33
CA ASP A 155 4.89 14.74 8.77
C ASP A 155 5.23 13.28 9.07
N VAL A 156 6.51 12.94 8.95
CA VAL A 156 7.00 11.56 9.12
C VAL A 156 7.03 11.20 10.60
N HIS A 157 6.14 10.31 11.01
CA HIS A 157 6.25 9.68 12.34
C HIS A 157 7.24 8.52 12.32
N ARG A 158 7.25 7.74 11.24
CA ARG A 158 8.18 6.62 11.07
C ARG A 158 8.48 6.35 9.60
N SER A 159 9.66 5.81 9.36
CA SER A 159 10.11 5.32 8.07
C SER A 159 10.59 3.89 8.19
N ILE A 160 10.33 3.08 7.17
CA ILE A 160 10.80 1.71 7.05
C ILE A 160 11.60 1.63 5.74
N PRO A 161 12.92 1.35 5.79
CA PRO A 161 13.70 1.12 4.59
C PRO A 161 13.09 -0.02 3.76
N LEU A 162 12.93 0.17 2.45
CA LEU A 162 12.31 -0.86 1.61
C LEU A 162 13.13 -2.15 1.54
N VAL A 163 14.46 -2.05 1.60
CA VAL A 163 15.37 -3.20 1.68
C VAL A 163 15.08 -4.09 2.91
N ALA A 164 14.62 -3.46 4.01
CA ALA A 164 14.32 -4.15 5.26
C ALA A 164 12.94 -4.85 5.25
N ILE A 165 12.08 -4.61 4.25
CA ILE A 165 10.73 -5.20 4.21
C ILE A 165 10.81 -6.62 3.66
N THR A 166 10.67 -7.63 4.51
CA THR A 166 10.78 -9.05 4.14
C THR A 166 9.54 -9.59 3.47
N ASN A 167 8.35 -9.19 3.94
CA ASN A 167 7.09 -9.70 3.42
C ASN A 167 5.98 -8.65 3.58
N VAL A 168 5.02 -8.68 2.65
CA VAL A 168 3.80 -7.87 2.69
C VAL A 168 2.64 -8.82 2.43
N THR A 169 1.70 -8.92 3.37
CA THR A 169 0.62 -9.92 3.30
C THR A 169 -0.73 -9.29 3.61
N PRO A 170 -1.79 -9.62 2.84
CA PRO A 170 -3.14 -9.26 3.23
C PRO A 170 -3.52 -10.00 4.52
N MET A 171 -4.30 -9.35 5.38
CA MET A 171 -4.82 -9.94 6.60
C MET A 171 -6.24 -10.44 6.38
N THR A 172 -6.62 -11.49 7.11
CA THR A 172 -8.01 -11.94 7.13
C THR A 172 -8.87 -11.04 8.03
N PRO A 173 -10.19 -10.96 7.79
CA PRO A 173 -11.09 -10.21 8.66
C PRO A 173 -11.06 -10.68 10.11
N GLU A 174 -10.82 -11.97 10.35
CA GLU A 174 -10.72 -12.54 11.70
C GLU A 174 -9.49 -12.00 12.46
N GLU A 175 -8.34 -11.92 11.81
CA GLU A 175 -7.12 -11.34 12.38
C GLU A 175 -7.29 -9.85 12.70
N LEU A 176 -7.96 -9.12 11.80
CA LEU A 176 -8.24 -7.69 11.98
C LEU A 176 -9.24 -7.45 13.11
N LYS A 177 -10.27 -8.30 13.21
CA LYS A 177 -11.22 -8.30 14.32
C LYS A 177 -10.51 -8.56 15.65
N ALA A 178 -9.61 -9.54 15.70
CA ALA A 178 -8.80 -9.83 16.89
C ALA A 178 -7.88 -8.65 17.26
N ALA A 179 -7.39 -7.90 16.27
CA ALA A 179 -6.62 -6.66 16.46
C ALA A 179 -7.49 -5.44 16.83
N GLY A 180 -8.82 -5.58 16.88
CA GLY A 180 -9.77 -4.52 17.18
C GLY A 180 -9.89 -3.47 16.06
N CYS A 181 -9.73 -3.89 14.80
CA CYS A 181 -9.91 -3.04 13.63
C CYS A 181 -11.35 -2.51 13.53
N PRO A 182 -11.56 -1.25 13.11
CA PRO A 182 -12.90 -0.74 12.81
C PRO A 182 -13.60 -1.62 11.77
N THR A 183 -14.90 -1.86 11.98
CA THR A 183 -15.72 -2.66 11.06
C THR A 183 -15.74 -2.11 9.63
N ALA A 184 -15.58 -0.80 9.45
CA ALA A 184 -15.55 -0.16 8.13
C ALA A 184 -14.30 -0.53 7.29
N THR A 185 -13.23 -1.00 7.92
CA THR A 185 -11.95 -1.33 7.26
C THR A 185 -11.49 -2.75 7.60
N ILE A 186 -12.41 -3.61 8.05
CA ILE A 186 -12.07 -4.94 8.56
C ILE A 186 -11.70 -5.93 7.46
N ASP A 187 -12.11 -5.66 6.22
CA ASP A 187 -11.82 -6.53 5.07
C ASP A 187 -10.56 -6.07 4.31
N SER A 188 -10.08 -4.86 4.57
CA SER A 188 -9.06 -4.17 3.77
C SER A 188 -7.70 -4.04 4.48
N GLY A 189 -7.37 -4.96 5.38
CA GLY A 189 -6.11 -4.92 6.14
C GLY A 189 -4.95 -5.70 5.53
N PHE A 190 -3.74 -5.27 5.87
CA PHE A 190 -2.49 -5.90 5.44
C PHE A 190 -1.38 -5.68 6.48
N THR A 191 -0.34 -6.52 6.42
CA THR A 191 0.85 -6.40 7.25
C THR A 191 2.11 -6.19 6.43
N VAL A 192 3.07 -5.50 7.03
CA VAL A 192 4.43 -5.29 6.52
C VAL A 192 5.39 -5.87 7.56
N ALA A 193 6.03 -6.99 7.23
CA ALA A 193 7.06 -7.61 8.04
C ALA A 193 8.43 -7.05 7.68
N THR A 194 9.26 -6.78 8.70
CA THR A 194 10.59 -6.20 8.53
C THR A 194 11.66 -7.13 9.11
N SER A 195 12.83 -7.17 8.48
CA SER A 195 14.00 -7.94 8.95
C SER A 195 14.57 -7.37 10.25
N ASP A 196 14.45 -6.05 10.44
CA ASP A 196 14.94 -5.36 11.63
C ASP A 196 14.08 -5.70 12.87
N GLY A 197 14.57 -6.68 13.63
CA GLY A 197 13.97 -7.12 14.89
C GLY A 197 12.65 -7.88 14.74
N GLY A 198 12.37 -8.43 13.55
CA GLY A 198 11.16 -9.22 13.28
C GLY A 198 9.86 -8.44 13.48
N ARG A 199 9.90 -7.11 13.32
CA ARG A 199 8.75 -6.24 13.58
C ARG A 199 7.75 -6.34 12.44
N THR A 200 6.48 -6.51 12.79
CA THR A 200 5.36 -6.46 11.85
C THR A 200 4.54 -5.20 12.11
N VAL A 201 4.24 -4.46 11.06
CA VAL A 201 3.38 -3.28 11.10
C VAL A 201 2.07 -3.61 10.39
N GLN A 202 0.95 -3.37 11.04
CA GLN A 202 -0.39 -3.62 10.50
C GLN A 202 -0.99 -2.31 9.98
N PHE A 203 -1.70 -2.39 8.87
CA PHE A 203 -2.43 -1.27 8.27
C PHE A 203 -3.79 -1.76 7.77
N ALA A 204 -4.75 -0.85 7.65
CA ALA A 204 -6.04 -1.08 7.02
C ALA A 204 -6.36 0.04 6.04
N ALA A 205 -6.61 -0.32 4.78
CA ALA A 205 -6.96 0.63 3.72
C ALA A 205 -8.47 0.95 3.75
N GLU A 206 -8.90 1.93 2.96
CA GLU A 206 -10.32 2.31 2.84
C GLU A 206 -11.15 1.30 2.00
N GLY A 207 -10.51 0.34 1.35
CA GLY A 207 -11.16 -0.72 0.57
C GLY A 207 -10.18 -1.82 0.14
N GLU A 208 -10.70 -2.95 -0.33
CA GLU A 208 -9.88 -4.11 -0.74
C GLU A 208 -9.01 -3.81 -1.95
N ASP A 209 -9.53 -3.11 -2.97
CA ASP A 209 -8.73 -2.73 -4.14
C ASP A 209 -7.54 -1.84 -3.75
N VAL A 210 -7.75 -0.95 -2.78
CA VAL A 210 -6.71 -0.06 -2.25
C VAL A 210 -5.69 -0.87 -1.43
N ARG A 211 -6.14 -1.84 -0.63
CA ARG A 211 -5.26 -2.79 0.08
C ARG A 211 -4.38 -3.51 -0.92
N ASP A 212 -4.96 -4.07 -1.98
CA ASP A 212 -4.24 -4.89 -2.96
C ASP A 212 -3.23 -4.03 -3.75
N GLY A 213 -3.61 -2.80 -4.09
CA GLY A 213 -2.69 -1.81 -4.67
C GLY A 213 -1.50 -1.50 -3.76
N TRP A 214 -1.72 -1.32 -2.44
CA TRP A 214 -0.63 -1.14 -1.48
C TRP A 214 0.26 -2.37 -1.35
N VAL A 215 -0.33 -3.56 -1.22
CA VAL A 215 0.41 -4.82 -1.11
C VAL A 215 1.32 -5.01 -2.31
N ALA A 216 0.78 -4.84 -3.53
CA ALA A 216 1.53 -4.95 -4.77
C ALA A 216 2.64 -3.89 -4.85
N ALA A 217 2.32 -2.61 -4.62
CA ALA A 217 3.28 -1.52 -4.73
C ALA A 217 4.44 -1.64 -3.74
N ILE A 218 4.16 -1.98 -2.47
CA ILE A 218 5.21 -2.15 -1.45
C ILE A 218 6.07 -3.38 -1.79
N ALA A 219 5.45 -4.50 -2.15
CA ALA A 219 6.18 -5.73 -2.47
C ALA A 219 7.09 -5.55 -3.70
N GLN A 220 6.61 -4.89 -4.75
CA GLN A 220 7.39 -4.60 -5.95
C GLN A 220 8.58 -3.69 -5.63
N ARG A 221 8.36 -2.55 -4.95
CA ARG A 221 9.45 -1.62 -4.63
C ARG A 221 10.45 -2.20 -3.63
N ALA A 222 10.02 -3.04 -2.69
CA ALA A 222 10.91 -3.75 -1.78
C ALA A 222 11.81 -4.75 -2.51
N ARG A 223 11.30 -5.46 -3.52
CA ARG A 223 12.11 -6.33 -4.39
C ARG A 223 13.11 -5.52 -5.20
N HIS A 224 12.67 -4.43 -5.84
CA HIS A 224 13.54 -3.56 -6.61
C HIS A 224 14.68 -2.97 -5.75
N ALA A 225 14.36 -2.50 -4.54
CA ALA A 225 15.37 -1.94 -3.63
C ALA A 225 16.47 -2.94 -3.24
N ARG A 226 16.16 -4.24 -3.19
CA ARG A 226 17.18 -5.29 -2.94
C ARG A 226 18.07 -5.51 -4.14
N LEU A 227 17.49 -5.61 -5.34
CA LEU A 227 18.25 -5.79 -6.57
C LEU A 227 19.27 -4.65 -6.77
N VAL A 228 18.85 -3.40 -6.51
CA VAL A 228 19.74 -2.23 -6.58
C VAL A 228 20.84 -2.29 -5.51
N ALA A 229 20.53 -2.77 -4.30
CA ALA A 229 21.53 -2.89 -3.24
C ALA A 229 22.57 -4.00 -3.50
N ASP A 230 22.17 -5.06 -4.19
CA ASP A 230 23.06 -6.18 -4.53
C ASP A 230 24.03 -5.83 -5.67
N ASP A 231 23.60 -5.04 -6.65
CA ASP A 231 24.42 -4.60 -7.81
C ASP A 231 25.65 -3.78 -7.37
N ASP A 232 25.46 -2.88 -6.40
CA ASP A 232 26.54 -2.06 -5.82
C ASP A 232 27.66 -2.89 -5.15
N SER A 233 27.41 -4.16 -4.82
CA SER A 233 28.41 -5.01 -4.15
C SER A 233 29.47 -5.57 -5.11
N ILE A 234 29.23 -5.53 -6.42
CA ILE A 234 30.09 -6.14 -7.44
C ILE A 234 31.27 -5.23 -7.82
N ASP A 235 31.08 -3.91 -7.81
CA ASP A 235 32.12 -2.94 -8.19
C ASP A 235 33.12 -2.59 -7.07
N SER A 236 33.05 -3.28 -5.93
CA SER A 236 33.87 -3.01 -4.74
C SER A 236 35.15 -3.85 -4.63
N PHE A 237 35.52 -4.63 -5.66
CA PHE A 237 36.65 -5.56 -5.64
C PHE A 237 37.85 -5.11 -6.47
#